data_AF-A0A6A1XSF1-F1
#
_entry.id   AF-A0A6A1XSF1-F1
#
_cell.length_a   1.000
_cell.length_b   1.000
_cell.length_c   1.000
_cell.angle_alpha   90.00
_cell.angle_beta   90.00
_cell.angle_gamma   90.00
#
_symmetry.space_group_name_H-M   'P 1'
#
loop_
_entity.id
_entity.type
_entity.pdbx_description
1 polymer ?
#
loop_
_entity_poly.entity_id
_entity_poly.type
_entity_poly.pdbx_seq_one_letter_code
_entity_poly.pdbx_strand_id
1 'polypeptide(L)'
;MKSKVKIKKTVVESLVCLSMILSVSSCAGDGFDEETFSGGVQGAQLKSPEASEVAFAKLPGTNNVKVTWPVVMGAGGYRFSLYIVDDPTNPVVVVKDSIIDGSSVVCPYIEDTNYKAEIITLGNEKLNNTASTTPAEPTWTTLVPATIVPPGDLTAWFTNNPITTGKDVEVAYELEAGGEYTISGNLDFGINNVQLRGNKLNHAKVKFTGADGKILTSGGGLALKFIDFDCDLATTGIFLGFGDIVPGELETFEAWGITSPIITNPIMIQSCNIKNVRNKFIDINGKSYAVQNLIIRDCIVEAYQKVDFINFNKDMAFVKDMEISNSTFYSHLQSGNRFIRHSGANAQNVPGWSTGSMKFLNNTFYNISYSGQSFNGNGWKKDFNSVVSKNNIFCDSFNGQFNQRIRVQSTTVAMTFGDNCYWYNGGIPVNETTGRGEGDKTTTAYNVDPGFANPVEGDFTPSAPEIRAHASGDPRWLN
;
A
#
# COMPACT_ATOMS: atom_id res chain seq x y z
N MET A 1 -40.57 27.85 9.21
CA MET A 1 -39.43 28.43 9.96
C MET A 1 -38.15 27.98 9.29
N LYS A 2 -37.39 28.93 8.74
CA LYS A 2 -36.09 28.72 8.10
C LYS A 2 -35.05 28.45 9.19
N SER A 3 -34.24 27.42 9.05
CA SER A 3 -32.93 27.39 9.70
C SER A 3 -31.92 26.73 8.75
N LYS A 4 -30.92 27.53 8.39
CA LYS A 4 -29.75 27.17 7.59
C LYS A 4 -28.77 26.44 8.51
N VAL A 5 -28.31 25.25 8.13
CA VAL A 5 -27.14 24.63 8.78
C VAL A 5 -26.04 24.49 7.73
N LYS A 6 -24.94 25.18 8.02
CA LYS A 6 -23.72 25.27 7.21
C LYS A 6 -22.97 23.93 7.27
N ILE A 7 -22.58 23.44 6.10
CA ILE A 7 -21.62 22.35 5.94
C ILE A 7 -20.25 22.84 6.42
N LYS A 8 -19.67 22.18 7.42
CA LYS A 8 -18.25 22.24 7.74
C LYS A 8 -17.68 20.83 7.55
N LYS A 9 -16.67 20.71 6.69
CA LYS A 9 -15.86 19.50 6.52
C LYS A 9 -15.16 19.20 7.84
N THR A 10 -15.42 18.03 8.41
CA THR A 10 -14.69 17.54 9.59
C THR A 10 -13.49 16.76 9.10
N VAL A 11 -12.32 17.38 9.23
CA VAL A 11 -11.04 16.68 9.29
C VAL A 11 -11.13 15.77 10.51
N VAL A 12 -10.87 14.48 10.32
CA VAL A 12 -10.72 13.54 11.44
C VAL A 12 -9.45 13.93 12.18
N GLU A 13 -9.60 14.84 13.15
CA GLU A 13 -8.62 15.14 14.17
C GLU A 13 -8.53 13.91 15.09
N SER A 14 -7.57 13.02 14.81
CA SER A 14 -7.12 12.03 15.78
C SER A 14 -6.32 12.76 16.86
N LEU A 15 -7.03 13.32 17.83
CA LEU A 15 -6.47 13.95 19.01
C LEU A 15 -6.06 12.85 20.00
N VAL A 16 -4.86 12.31 19.86
CA VAL A 16 -4.20 11.61 20.97
C VAL A 16 -3.25 12.58 21.64
N CYS A 17 -3.78 13.31 22.63
CA CYS A 17 -2.98 13.95 23.65
C CYS A 17 -2.25 12.86 24.45
N LEU A 18 -0.95 12.64 24.19
CA LEU A 18 -0.10 11.89 25.10
C LEU A 18 0.80 12.85 25.87
N SER A 19 0.40 13.10 27.11
CA SER A 19 1.10 13.88 28.12
C SER A 19 2.46 13.28 28.50
N MET A 20 3.39 14.19 28.79
CA MET A 20 4.75 14.03 29.35
C MET A 20 4.96 12.85 30.31
N ILE A 21 6.13 12.21 30.20
CA ILE A 21 6.79 11.52 31.32
C ILE A 21 8.17 12.16 31.51
N LEU A 22 8.32 12.81 32.66
CA LEU A 22 9.57 13.32 33.24
C LEU A 22 10.49 12.15 33.61
N SER A 23 11.75 12.20 33.18
CA SER A 23 12.83 11.38 33.76
C SER A 23 13.62 12.23 34.76
N VAL A 24 13.36 12.04 36.05
CA VAL A 24 14.27 12.47 37.12
C VAL A 24 15.01 11.25 37.65
N SER A 25 16.27 11.08 37.24
CA SER A 25 17.23 10.25 37.96
C SER A 25 18.15 11.17 38.76
N SER A 26 18.05 11.05 40.09
CA SER A 26 18.89 11.72 41.08
C SER A 26 20.37 11.38 40.86
N CYS A 27 21.22 12.40 40.73
CA CYS A 27 22.62 12.32 41.14
C CYS A 27 22.73 12.88 42.56
N ALA A 28 23.48 12.18 43.41
CA ALA A 28 23.83 12.60 44.75
C ALA A 28 24.46 14.00 44.72
N GLY A 29 24.06 14.84 45.68
CA GLY A 29 24.67 16.15 45.89
C GLY A 29 26.12 16.01 46.33
N ASP A 30 27.01 16.62 45.56
CA ASP A 30 28.30 17.10 46.06
C ASP A 30 28.30 18.62 45.92
N GLY A 31 28.58 19.28 47.04
CA GLY A 31 28.51 20.73 47.21
C GLY A 31 29.76 21.39 46.68
N PHE A 32 29.80 21.62 45.38
CA PHE A 32 30.71 22.56 44.73
C PHE A 32 29.91 23.45 43.78
N ASP A 33 29.85 24.73 44.16
CA ASP A 33 29.62 25.96 43.40
C ASP A 33 28.38 26.05 42.48
N GLU A 34 27.68 27.19 42.55
CA GLU A 34 26.68 27.61 41.57
C GLU A 34 27.35 27.84 40.20
N GLU A 35 27.79 26.77 39.55
CA GLU A 35 28.08 26.75 38.12
C GLU A 35 26.73 26.92 37.41
N THR A 36 26.25 28.16 37.33
CA THR A 36 25.26 28.51 36.31
C THR A 36 25.92 28.26 34.96
N PHE A 37 25.66 27.10 34.37
CA PHE A 37 25.98 26.82 32.98
C PHE A 37 25.19 27.80 32.09
N SER A 38 25.70 29.02 31.98
CA SER A 38 25.24 29.96 30.98
C SER A 38 25.84 29.48 29.67
N GLY A 39 25.03 29.32 28.62
CA GLY A 39 25.53 28.97 27.30
C GLY A 39 26.43 30.04 26.66
N GLY A 40 26.81 31.09 27.40
CA GLY A 40 27.71 32.17 26.97
C GLY A 40 27.13 33.13 25.94
N VAL A 41 25.98 32.81 25.34
CA VAL A 41 25.35 33.60 24.28
C VAL A 41 24.28 34.53 24.86
N GLN A 42 24.52 35.83 24.80
CA GLN A 42 23.60 36.90 25.24
C GLN A 42 23.61 38.05 24.24
N GLY A 43 22.48 38.76 24.12
CA GLY A 43 22.36 39.93 23.23
C GLY A 43 22.47 39.59 21.73
N ALA A 44 22.32 38.32 21.36
CA ALA A 44 22.63 37.83 20.02
C ALA A 44 21.38 37.50 19.19
N GLN A 45 21.50 37.67 17.88
CA GLN A 45 20.57 37.13 16.89
C GLN A 45 20.90 35.65 16.66
N LEU A 46 20.04 34.76 17.15
CA LEU A 46 20.28 33.31 17.04
C LEU A 46 20.13 32.82 15.61
N LYS A 47 20.81 31.71 15.31
CA LYS A 47 20.65 30.95 14.08
C LYS A 47 19.90 29.65 14.36
N SER A 48 19.12 29.18 13.39
CA SER A 48 18.62 27.81 13.39
C SER A 48 19.77 26.80 13.26
N PRO A 49 19.59 25.55 13.72
CA PRO A 49 20.59 24.51 13.53
C PRO A 49 20.89 24.29 12.04
N GLU A 50 22.07 23.77 11.71
CA GLU A 50 22.38 23.43 10.33
C GLU A 50 21.51 22.27 9.86
N ALA A 51 20.90 22.39 8.67
CA ALA A 51 19.97 21.37 8.17
C ALA A 51 20.63 19.99 8.02
N SER A 52 21.92 19.95 7.66
CA SER A 52 22.71 18.70 7.55
C SER A 52 22.96 18.00 8.88
N GLU A 53 22.80 18.69 10.01
CA GLU A 53 22.98 18.13 11.36
C GLU A 53 21.66 17.61 11.96
N VAL A 54 20.55 17.76 11.24
CA VAL A 54 19.25 17.22 11.66
C VAL A 54 19.12 15.76 11.26
N ALA A 55 18.84 14.91 12.24
CA ALA A 55 18.72 13.47 12.05
C ALA A 55 17.25 13.01 12.18
N PHE A 56 16.88 12.07 11.31
CA PHE A 56 15.59 11.38 11.31
C PHE A 56 15.82 9.90 11.65
N ALA A 57 15.20 9.42 12.72
CA ALA A 57 15.30 8.03 13.15
C ALA A 57 13.92 7.41 13.31
N LYS A 58 13.60 6.39 12.50
CA LYS A 58 12.38 5.59 12.65
C LYS A 58 12.37 4.93 14.04
N LEU A 59 11.26 5.01 14.75
CA LEU A 59 11.07 4.33 16.03
C LEU A 59 10.58 2.90 15.79
N PRO A 60 11.36 1.87 16.16
CA PRO A 60 11.03 0.47 15.87
C PRO A 60 9.65 0.06 16.38
N GLY A 61 8.91 -0.68 15.56
CA GLY A 61 7.57 -1.18 15.90
C GLY A 61 6.47 -0.10 15.88
N THR A 62 6.76 1.10 15.39
CA THR A 62 5.79 2.21 15.30
C THR A 62 5.86 2.93 13.96
N ASN A 63 4.81 3.67 13.62
CA ASN A 63 4.79 4.59 12.47
C ASN A 63 5.22 6.01 12.90
N ASN A 64 6.23 6.11 13.76
CA ASN A 64 6.74 7.37 14.26
C ASN A 64 8.24 7.54 13.93
N VAL A 65 8.62 8.78 13.64
CA VAL A 65 10.00 9.21 13.41
C VAL A 65 10.41 10.19 14.50
N LYS A 66 11.58 9.98 15.09
CA LYS A 66 12.22 10.95 15.97
C LYS A 66 13.10 11.87 15.12
N VAL A 67 12.82 13.16 15.16
CA VAL A 67 13.63 14.21 14.55
C VAL A 67 14.48 14.84 15.65
N THR A 68 15.79 14.91 15.47
CA THR A 68 16.75 15.43 16.46
C THR A 68 17.68 16.44 15.81
N TRP A 69 17.98 17.53 16.50
CA TRP A 69 18.93 18.55 16.05
C TRP A 69 19.90 18.95 17.17
N PRO A 70 21.03 19.59 16.85
CA PRO A 70 21.94 20.14 17.84
C PRO A 70 21.31 21.25 18.67
N VAL A 71 21.73 21.38 19.93
CA VAL A 71 21.30 22.48 20.78
C VAL A 71 21.96 23.78 20.31
N VAL A 72 21.14 24.78 20.00
CA VAL A 72 21.57 26.16 19.80
C VAL A 72 21.70 26.85 21.16
N MET A 73 22.92 27.22 21.50
CA MET A 73 23.24 27.86 22.79
C MET A 73 22.51 29.20 22.93
N GLY A 74 21.87 29.40 24.08
CA GLY A 74 21.11 30.62 24.37
C GLY A 74 19.70 30.67 23.77
N ALA A 75 19.22 29.58 23.15
CA ALA A 75 17.85 29.46 22.65
C ALA A 75 16.81 29.47 23.78
N GLY A 76 15.60 29.98 23.47
CA GLY A 76 14.42 29.86 24.34
C GLY A 76 13.51 28.67 24.01
N GLY A 77 13.91 27.85 23.04
CA GLY A 77 13.13 26.74 22.47
C GLY A 77 13.19 26.76 20.95
N TYR A 78 12.37 25.94 20.30
CA TYR A 78 12.29 25.85 18.84
C TYR A 78 10.84 25.82 18.37
N ARG A 79 10.58 26.46 17.22
CA ARG A 79 9.33 26.25 16.48
C ARG A 79 9.57 25.23 15.38
N PHE A 80 8.82 24.14 15.41
CA PHE A 80 8.96 22.99 14.52
C PHE A 80 7.70 22.79 13.66
N SER A 81 7.90 22.59 12.36
CA SER A 81 6.88 22.06 11.45
C SER A 81 7.43 20.89 10.64
N LEU A 82 6.56 19.97 10.24
CA LEU A 82 6.87 18.85 9.36
C LEU A 82 5.78 18.76 8.28
N TYR A 83 6.20 18.60 7.03
CA TYR A 83 5.32 18.51 5.88
C TYR A 83 5.67 17.30 5.04
N ILE A 84 4.66 16.66 4.48
CA ILE A 84 4.80 15.79 3.32
C ILE A 84 4.94 16.69 2.09
N VAL A 85 5.97 16.42 1.28
CA VAL A 85 6.36 17.21 0.10
C VAL A 85 6.48 16.34 -1.15
N ASP A 86 5.68 15.26 -1.23
CA ASP A 86 5.55 14.49 -2.47
C ASP A 86 5.08 15.38 -3.63
N ASP A 87 4.23 16.38 -3.33
CA ASP A 87 4.00 17.56 -4.14
C ASP A 87 4.61 18.79 -3.46
N PRO A 88 5.81 19.24 -3.87
CA PRO A 88 6.45 20.43 -3.31
C PRO A 88 5.62 21.71 -3.50
N THR A 89 4.71 21.75 -4.48
CA THR A 89 3.84 22.91 -4.72
C THR A 89 2.61 22.94 -3.83
N ASN A 90 2.21 21.78 -3.29
CA ASN A 90 1.06 21.62 -2.39
C ASN A 90 1.45 20.75 -1.16
N PRO A 91 2.34 21.24 -0.28
CA PRO A 91 2.79 20.46 0.88
C PRO A 91 1.64 20.15 1.83
N VAL A 92 1.58 18.90 2.31
CA VAL A 92 0.58 18.46 3.29
C VAL A 92 1.18 18.54 4.69
N VAL A 93 0.50 19.26 5.58
CA VAL A 93 0.94 19.46 6.97
C VAL A 93 0.84 18.15 7.76
N VAL A 94 1.94 17.77 8.42
CA VAL A 94 1.96 16.69 9.43
C VAL A 94 1.96 17.29 10.84
N VAL A 95 2.85 18.25 11.08
CA VAL A 95 2.95 19.03 12.32
C VAL A 95 3.15 20.49 11.90
N LYS A 96 2.49 21.42 12.58
CA LYS A 96 2.60 22.86 12.27
C LYS A 96 2.90 23.67 13.52
N ASP A 97 3.93 24.49 13.42
CA ASP A 97 4.31 25.54 14.38
C ASP A 97 4.33 25.08 15.85
N SER A 98 4.73 23.83 16.10
CA SER A 98 4.82 23.27 17.45
C SER A 98 6.01 23.86 18.20
N ILE A 99 5.81 24.27 19.45
CA ILE A 99 6.88 24.81 20.30
C ILE A 99 7.51 23.66 21.08
N ILE A 100 8.79 23.43 20.84
CA ILE A 100 9.58 22.34 21.42
C ILE A 100 10.55 22.94 22.44
N ASP A 101 10.42 22.47 23.68
CA ASP A 101 11.41 22.66 24.73
C ASP A 101 12.38 21.46 24.72
N GLY A 102 13.60 21.69 24.22
CA GLY A 102 14.58 20.66 23.89
C GLY A 102 14.85 20.55 22.39
N SER A 103 15.74 19.62 22.01
CA SER A 103 16.26 19.52 20.63
C SER A 103 15.82 18.25 19.89
N SER A 104 14.63 17.73 20.22
CA SER A 104 14.03 16.61 19.48
C SER A 104 12.51 16.59 19.57
N VAL A 105 11.87 15.98 18.58
CA VAL A 105 10.40 15.75 18.53
C VAL A 105 10.09 14.41 17.89
N VAL A 106 8.98 13.79 18.27
CA VAL A 106 8.46 12.56 17.66
C VAL A 106 7.23 12.89 16.83
N CYS A 107 7.23 12.51 15.56
CA CYS A 107 6.15 12.77 14.62
C CYS A 107 5.67 11.45 14.00
N PRO A 108 4.38 11.33 13.63
CA PRO A 108 3.94 10.23 12.78
C PRO A 108 4.54 10.36 11.38
N TYR A 109 4.74 9.24 10.70
CA TYR A 109 5.11 9.19 9.29
C TYR A 109 4.38 8.06 8.57
N ILE A 110 4.34 8.16 7.25
CA ILE A 110 3.92 7.13 6.32
C ILE A 110 5.07 6.75 5.38
N GLU A 111 5.10 5.49 4.95
CA GLU A 111 6.09 4.95 4.02
C GLU A 111 5.94 5.53 2.60
N ASP A 112 6.95 5.33 1.75
CA ASP A 112 6.99 5.82 0.35
C ASP A 112 6.63 7.31 0.19
N THR A 113 7.24 8.18 1.01
CA THR A 113 6.85 9.59 1.15
C THR A 113 8.07 10.48 1.41
N ASN A 114 8.09 11.66 0.78
CA ASN A 114 9.09 12.70 0.97
C ASN A 114 8.63 13.74 1.99
N TYR A 115 9.54 14.21 2.82
CA TYR A 115 9.30 15.15 3.91
C TYR A 115 10.25 16.34 3.89
N LYS A 116 9.75 17.49 4.34
CA LYS A 116 10.54 18.68 4.69
C LYS A 116 10.17 19.09 6.12
N ALA A 117 11.15 19.32 6.98
CA ALA A 117 10.92 19.97 8.26
C ALA A 117 11.31 21.45 8.20
N GLU A 118 10.72 22.27 9.07
CA GLU A 118 11.11 23.66 9.28
C GLU A 118 11.39 23.85 10.78
N ILE A 119 12.63 24.25 11.11
CA ILE A 119 13.08 24.45 12.50
C ILE A 119 13.55 25.88 12.68
N ILE A 120 12.89 26.62 13.57
CA ILE A 120 13.24 28.02 13.88
C ILE A 120 13.66 28.11 15.35
N THR A 121 14.91 28.52 15.60
CA THR A 121 15.37 28.81 16.96
C THR A 121 14.63 30.02 17.51
N LEU A 122 13.98 29.86 18.65
CA LEU A 122 13.27 30.94 19.33
C LEU A 122 14.23 31.74 20.22
N GLY A 123 13.95 33.04 20.32
CA GLY A 123 14.71 33.95 21.17
C GLY A 123 14.56 33.61 22.64
N ASN A 124 15.46 34.17 23.46
CA ASN A 124 15.44 34.00 24.90
C ASN A 124 15.49 35.37 25.56
N GLU A 125 14.35 35.82 26.07
CA GLU A 125 14.20 37.15 26.68
C GLU A 125 15.13 37.34 27.88
N LYS A 126 15.36 36.29 28.69
CA LYS A 126 16.25 36.36 29.85
C LYS A 126 17.71 36.58 29.47
N LEU A 127 18.10 36.17 28.26
CA LEU A 127 19.45 36.34 27.71
C LEU A 127 19.53 37.49 26.70
N ASN A 128 18.45 38.24 26.50
CA ASN A 128 18.32 39.27 25.46
C ASN A 128 18.67 38.75 24.05
N ASN A 129 18.40 37.48 23.76
CA ASN A 129 18.63 36.86 22.45
C ASN A 129 17.38 36.93 21.58
N THR A 130 17.53 37.29 20.30
CA THR A 130 16.41 37.33 19.35
C THR A 130 16.30 36.02 18.55
N ALA A 131 15.06 35.65 18.18
CA ALA A 131 14.74 34.44 17.42
C ALA A 131 15.34 34.48 16.02
N SER A 132 15.73 33.33 15.47
CA SER A 132 16.25 33.25 14.10
C SER A 132 15.27 33.78 13.06
N THR A 133 15.79 34.46 12.03
CA THR A 133 15.00 35.02 10.93
C THR A 133 14.78 34.01 9.80
N THR A 134 15.52 32.90 9.78
CA THR A 134 15.46 31.87 8.74
C THR A 134 15.33 30.49 9.36
N PRO A 135 14.43 29.61 8.86
CA PRO A 135 14.35 28.23 9.31
C PRO A 135 15.54 27.40 8.81
N ALA A 136 15.85 26.32 9.52
CA ALA A 136 16.53 25.18 8.94
C ALA A 136 15.50 24.33 8.19
N GLU A 137 15.83 23.87 6.99
CA GLU A 137 14.92 23.11 6.12
C GLU A 137 15.47 21.72 5.73
N PRO A 138 15.69 20.80 6.70
CA PRO A 138 16.16 19.47 6.38
C PRO A 138 15.07 18.65 5.67
N THR A 139 15.50 17.85 4.70
CA THR A 139 14.65 16.92 3.95
C THR A 139 14.87 15.49 4.39
N TRP A 140 13.82 14.67 4.33
CA TRP A 140 13.91 13.25 4.62
C TRP A 140 12.98 12.47 3.70
N THR A 141 13.36 11.25 3.32
CA THR A 141 12.52 10.38 2.51
C THR A 141 12.45 9.00 3.14
N THR A 142 11.26 8.40 3.07
CA THR A 142 11.04 7.00 3.43
C THR A 142 11.18 6.06 2.23
N LEU A 143 11.40 6.61 1.03
CA LEU A 143 11.67 5.85 -0.18
C LEU A 143 13.03 5.15 -0.09
N VAL A 144 13.09 3.91 -0.57
CA VAL A 144 14.35 3.18 -0.76
C VAL A 144 15.23 3.94 -1.76
N PRO A 145 16.53 4.14 -1.52
CA PRO A 145 17.42 4.74 -2.52
C PRO A 145 17.37 3.97 -3.85
N ALA A 146 17.21 4.69 -4.97
CA ALA A 146 16.96 4.07 -6.27
C ALA A 146 17.99 4.47 -7.34
N THR A 147 18.21 3.58 -8.29
CA THR A 147 18.92 3.88 -9.54
C THR A 147 17.92 4.42 -10.57
N ILE A 148 18.21 5.57 -11.16
CA ILE A 148 17.34 6.16 -12.20
C ILE A 148 17.47 5.36 -13.50
N VAL A 149 16.34 4.98 -14.10
CA VAL A 149 16.28 4.28 -15.38
C VAL A 149 15.81 5.26 -16.47
N PRO A 150 16.60 5.52 -17.52
CA PRO A 150 16.21 6.43 -18.58
C PRO A 150 15.05 5.86 -19.43
N PRO A 151 14.20 6.73 -20.02
CA PRO A 151 13.14 6.32 -20.95
C PRO A 151 13.62 5.39 -22.05
N GLY A 152 12.81 4.37 -22.39
CA GLY A 152 13.18 3.35 -23.38
C GLY A 152 12.56 1.98 -23.11
N ASP A 153 13.15 0.94 -23.70
CA ASP A 153 12.72 -0.44 -23.48
C ASP A 153 13.33 -1.02 -22.20
N LEU A 154 12.48 -1.28 -21.20
CA LEU A 154 12.87 -1.85 -19.92
C LEU A 154 13.43 -3.27 -20.08
N THR A 155 12.89 -4.05 -21.02
CA THR A 155 13.39 -5.41 -21.27
C THR A 155 14.84 -5.36 -21.74
N ALA A 156 15.16 -4.50 -22.71
CA ALA A 156 16.52 -4.29 -23.17
C ALA A 156 17.43 -3.68 -22.09
N TRP A 157 16.92 -2.73 -21.31
CA TRP A 157 17.70 -2.05 -20.27
C TRP A 157 18.14 -3.03 -19.17
N PHE A 158 17.22 -3.83 -18.63
CA PHE A 158 17.54 -4.81 -17.58
C PHE A 158 18.33 -6.01 -18.11
N THR A 159 18.28 -6.29 -19.42
CA THR A 159 19.20 -7.25 -20.05
C THR A 159 20.64 -6.72 -20.06
N ASN A 160 20.84 -5.43 -20.34
CA ASN A 160 22.16 -4.79 -20.36
C ASN A 160 22.66 -4.38 -18.97
N ASN A 161 21.76 -4.29 -17.98
CA ASN A 161 22.05 -3.91 -16.60
C ASN A 161 21.48 -4.97 -15.65
N PRO A 162 22.03 -6.20 -15.65
CA PRO A 162 21.49 -7.30 -14.88
C PRO A 162 21.57 -7.03 -13.37
N ILE A 163 20.52 -7.42 -12.65
CA ILE A 163 20.44 -7.30 -11.20
C ILE A 163 21.05 -8.55 -10.57
N THR A 164 21.98 -8.37 -9.63
CA THR A 164 22.72 -9.48 -8.99
C THR A 164 22.75 -9.39 -7.46
N THR A 165 21.79 -8.68 -6.84
CA THR A 165 21.75 -8.47 -5.39
C THR A 165 21.14 -9.62 -4.62
N GLY A 166 20.42 -10.52 -5.31
CA GLY A 166 19.73 -11.64 -4.70
C GLY A 166 18.48 -11.24 -3.92
N LYS A 167 17.89 -12.20 -3.22
CA LYS A 167 16.60 -12.03 -2.52
C LYS A 167 16.70 -11.24 -1.20
N ASP A 168 17.88 -11.20 -0.58
CA ASP A 168 18.04 -10.69 0.79
C ASP A 168 18.30 -9.18 0.85
N VAL A 169 18.59 -8.55 -0.29
CA VAL A 169 18.83 -7.11 -0.40
C VAL A 169 17.83 -6.50 -1.37
N GLU A 170 16.95 -5.65 -0.84
CA GLU A 170 16.04 -4.85 -1.67
C GLU A 170 16.82 -3.77 -2.43
N VAL A 171 16.63 -3.72 -3.74
CA VAL A 171 17.13 -2.66 -4.61
C VAL A 171 15.99 -1.96 -5.32
N ALA A 172 16.10 -0.63 -5.47
CA ALA A 172 15.09 0.16 -6.15
C ALA A 172 15.60 0.72 -7.48
N TYR A 173 14.71 0.76 -8.46
CA TYR A 173 14.89 1.39 -9.76
C TYR A 173 13.74 2.38 -9.96
N GLU A 174 14.07 3.63 -10.28
CA GLU A 174 13.11 4.71 -10.42
C GLU A 174 13.05 5.19 -11.87
N LEU A 175 11.85 5.11 -12.43
CA LEU A 175 11.51 5.63 -13.74
C LEU A 175 11.29 7.14 -13.63
N GLU A 176 11.77 7.88 -14.62
CA GLU A 176 11.66 9.34 -14.68
C GLU A 176 10.19 9.79 -14.67
N ALA A 177 9.93 10.93 -14.04
CA ALA A 177 8.59 11.51 -13.94
C ALA A 177 7.98 11.75 -15.33
N GLY A 178 6.85 11.09 -15.62
CA GLY A 178 6.18 11.15 -16.92
C GLY A 178 6.95 10.50 -18.07
N GLY A 179 8.06 9.79 -17.79
CA GLY A 179 8.88 9.13 -18.80
C GLY A 179 8.10 8.05 -19.54
N GLU A 180 8.47 7.83 -20.81
CA GLU A 180 7.83 6.85 -21.68
C GLU A 180 8.71 5.60 -21.82
N TYR A 181 8.12 4.45 -21.54
CA TYR A 181 8.81 3.17 -21.48
C TYR A 181 8.04 2.11 -22.22
N THR A 182 8.77 1.07 -22.64
CA THR A 182 8.18 -0.13 -23.23
C THR A 182 8.65 -1.39 -22.51
N ILE A 183 7.84 -2.43 -22.59
CA ILE A 183 8.21 -3.81 -22.29
C ILE A 183 8.07 -4.60 -23.59
N SER A 184 9.19 -4.88 -24.26
CA SER A 184 9.20 -5.56 -25.57
C SER A 184 9.12 -7.08 -25.47
N GLY A 185 9.44 -7.65 -24.32
CA GLY A 185 9.37 -9.09 -24.05
C GLY A 185 9.06 -9.38 -22.58
N ASN A 186 9.67 -10.43 -22.02
CA ASN A 186 9.57 -10.72 -20.59
C ASN A 186 10.56 -9.84 -19.82
N LEU A 187 10.05 -9.00 -18.92
CA LEU A 187 10.84 -8.28 -17.94
C LEU A 187 10.99 -9.17 -16.70
N ASP A 188 12.09 -9.91 -16.61
CA ASP A 188 12.33 -10.89 -15.54
C ASP A 188 13.35 -10.38 -14.53
N PHE A 189 12.91 -10.23 -13.28
CA PHE A 189 13.75 -9.82 -12.17
C PHE A 189 14.45 -10.98 -11.47
N GLY A 190 14.17 -12.23 -11.87
CA GLY A 190 14.81 -13.41 -11.32
C GLY A 190 14.59 -13.55 -9.81
N ILE A 191 15.64 -13.97 -9.10
CA ILE A 191 15.62 -14.17 -7.64
C ILE A 191 15.76 -12.86 -6.85
N ASN A 192 15.93 -11.72 -7.53
CA ASN A 192 16.25 -10.45 -6.87
C ASN A 192 15.04 -9.83 -6.17
N ASN A 193 15.27 -9.15 -5.04
CA ASN A 193 14.25 -8.34 -4.39
C ASN A 193 14.24 -6.91 -4.96
N VAL A 194 13.24 -6.60 -5.78
CA VAL A 194 13.24 -5.39 -6.63
C VAL A 194 12.04 -4.50 -6.35
N GLN A 195 12.29 -3.20 -6.19
CA GLN A 195 11.29 -2.16 -6.34
C GLN A 195 11.47 -1.49 -7.70
N LEU A 196 10.52 -1.65 -8.63
CA LEU A 196 10.42 -0.80 -9.81
C LEU A 196 9.34 0.25 -9.54
N ARG A 197 9.74 1.52 -9.49
CA ARG A 197 8.80 2.61 -9.21
C ARG A 197 8.88 3.74 -10.23
N GLY A 198 7.79 4.46 -10.44
CA GLY A 198 7.79 5.76 -11.10
C GLY A 198 7.74 6.90 -10.09
N ASN A 199 7.40 8.09 -10.58
CA ASN A 199 7.16 9.26 -9.74
C ASN A 199 5.69 9.29 -9.26
N LYS A 200 5.46 9.70 -8.01
CA LYS A 200 4.14 9.69 -7.35
C LYS A 200 3.12 10.68 -7.92
N LEU A 201 3.55 11.78 -8.54
CA LEU A 201 2.64 12.79 -9.13
C LEU A 201 2.47 12.61 -10.62
N ASN A 202 3.58 12.34 -11.31
CA ASN A 202 3.63 12.20 -12.74
C ASN A 202 4.15 10.80 -13.05
N HIS A 203 3.25 9.82 -12.97
CA HIS A 203 3.56 8.41 -13.17
C HIS A 203 4.33 8.21 -14.49
N ALA A 204 5.31 7.31 -14.45
CA ALA A 204 5.93 6.83 -15.67
C ALA A 204 4.90 6.01 -16.47
N LYS A 205 4.99 6.09 -17.81
CA LYS A 205 4.07 5.41 -18.74
C LYS A 205 4.79 4.20 -19.34
N VAL A 206 4.35 3.00 -19.01
CA VAL A 206 4.95 1.74 -19.47
C VAL A 206 3.98 1.00 -20.38
N LYS A 207 4.34 0.85 -21.65
CA LYS A 207 3.54 0.11 -22.64
C LYS A 207 4.11 -1.27 -22.92
N PHE A 208 3.29 -2.30 -22.77
CA PHE A 208 3.63 -3.62 -23.28
C PHE A 208 3.54 -3.60 -24.81
N THR A 209 4.57 -4.12 -25.47
CA THR A 209 4.62 -4.21 -26.94
C THR A 209 4.76 -5.65 -27.44
N GLY A 210 5.23 -6.57 -26.59
CA GLY A 210 5.20 -8.01 -26.85
C GLY A 210 3.82 -8.63 -26.56
N ALA A 211 3.32 -9.46 -27.48
CA ALA A 211 2.01 -10.12 -27.34
C ALA A 211 1.92 -11.08 -26.16
N ASP A 212 3.04 -11.67 -25.78
CA ASP A 212 3.24 -12.59 -24.67
C ASP A 212 4.04 -11.95 -23.52
N GLY A 213 4.28 -10.64 -23.56
CA GLY A 213 5.10 -9.91 -22.59
C GLY A 213 4.56 -10.01 -21.16
N LYS A 214 5.48 -10.09 -20.20
CA LYS A 214 5.20 -10.32 -18.77
C LYS A 214 6.20 -9.57 -17.91
N ILE A 215 5.78 -9.22 -16.71
CA ILE A 215 6.72 -8.96 -15.61
C ILE A 215 6.86 -10.26 -14.82
N LEU A 216 8.09 -10.69 -14.52
CA LEU A 216 8.37 -11.95 -13.83
C LEU A 216 9.20 -11.72 -12.56
N THR A 217 8.90 -12.50 -11.54
CA THR A 217 9.75 -12.74 -10.36
C THR A 217 9.92 -14.24 -10.14
N SER A 218 11.10 -14.66 -9.69
CA SER A 218 11.48 -16.07 -9.52
C SER A 218 11.84 -16.44 -8.08
N GLY A 219 11.32 -15.69 -7.11
CA GLY A 219 11.49 -16.00 -5.69
C GLY A 219 11.88 -14.81 -4.80
N GLY A 220 12.33 -13.72 -5.41
CA GLY A 220 12.56 -12.46 -4.72
C GLY A 220 11.26 -11.70 -4.45
N GLY A 221 11.37 -10.62 -3.68
CA GLY A 221 10.29 -9.64 -3.56
C GLY A 221 10.14 -8.82 -4.84
N LEU A 222 8.95 -8.31 -5.08
CA LEU A 222 8.70 -7.41 -6.19
C LEU A 222 7.72 -6.33 -5.75
N ALA A 223 8.11 -5.07 -5.86
CA ALA A 223 7.22 -3.94 -5.67
C ALA A 223 7.13 -3.11 -6.95
N LEU A 224 5.93 -3.01 -7.52
CA LEU A 224 5.60 -2.10 -8.63
C LEU A 224 4.85 -0.90 -8.05
N LYS A 225 5.39 0.32 -8.18
CA LYS A 225 4.78 1.52 -7.58
C LYS A 225 4.71 2.73 -8.52
N PHE A 226 3.63 3.51 -8.48
CA PHE A 226 3.55 4.82 -9.15
C PHE A 226 3.77 4.77 -10.69
N ILE A 227 3.21 3.75 -11.35
CA ILE A 227 3.38 3.53 -12.79
C ILE A 227 2.02 3.33 -13.46
N ASP A 228 1.89 3.93 -14.64
CA ASP A 228 0.79 3.71 -15.56
C ASP A 228 1.19 2.65 -16.58
N PHE A 229 0.59 1.47 -16.51
CA PHE A 229 0.80 0.38 -17.45
C PHE A 229 -0.31 0.32 -18.50
N ASP A 230 0.09 0.16 -19.76
CA ASP A 230 -0.82 -0.18 -20.86
C ASP A 230 -0.51 -1.59 -21.38
N CYS A 231 -1.44 -2.52 -21.14
CA CYS A 231 -1.32 -3.92 -21.53
C CYS A 231 -2.03 -4.25 -22.86
N ASP A 232 -2.47 -3.26 -23.63
CA ASP A 232 -3.34 -3.48 -24.80
C ASP A 232 -2.81 -4.51 -25.80
N LEU A 233 -1.50 -4.45 -26.08
CA LEU A 233 -0.83 -5.35 -27.01
C LEU A 233 -0.44 -6.69 -26.39
N ALA A 234 -0.43 -6.83 -25.05
CA ALA A 234 -0.12 -8.07 -24.34
C ALA A 234 -1.33 -9.03 -24.33
N THR A 235 -1.82 -9.39 -25.52
CA THR A 235 -3.06 -10.13 -25.72
C THR A 235 -3.05 -11.57 -25.17
N THR A 236 -1.88 -12.20 -25.13
CA THR A 236 -1.66 -13.53 -24.54
C THR A 236 -0.81 -13.48 -23.27
N GLY A 237 -0.15 -12.36 -23.02
CA GLY A 237 0.67 -12.10 -21.84
C GLY A 237 -0.12 -12.18 -20.55
N ILE A 238 0.61 -12.26 -19.45
CA ILE A 238 0.08 -12.08 -18.09
C ILE A 238 0.77 -10.84 -17.54
N PHE A 239 0.05 -9.99 -16.80
CA PHE A 239 0.66 -8.76 -16.31
C PHE A 239 1.84 -9.07 -15.37
N LEU A 240 1.58 -9.88 -14.34
CA LEU A 240 2.60 -10.41 -13.43
C LEU A 240 2.59 -11.94 -13.44
N GLY A 241 3.76 -12.53 -13.59
CA GLY A 241 3.99 -13.97 -13.54
C GLY A 241 5.15 -14.38 -12.65
N PHE A 242 5.30 -15.69 -12.52
CA PHE A 242 6.41 -16.29 -11.79
C PHE A 242 7.35 -17.06 -12.74
N GLY A 243 8.65 -16.87 -12.57
CA GLY A 243 9.69 -17.49 -13.38
C GLY A 243 10.23 -18.79 -12.78
N ASP A 244 11.30 -19.31 -13.39
CA ASP A 244 11.93 -20.56 -12.99
C ASP A 244 12.74 -20.41 -11.71
N ILE A 245 12.59 -21.42 -10.84
CA ILE A 245 13.29 -21.49 -9.56
C ILE A 245 14.75 -21.81 -9.83
N VAL A 246 15.66 -21.08 -9.19
CA VAL A 246 17.05 -21.52 -9.07
C VAL A 246 17.14 -22.50 -7.89
N PRO A 247 17.46 -23.79 -8.11
CA PRO A 247 17.47 -24.78 -7.04
C PRO A 247 18.42 -24.40 -5.89
N GLY A 248 17.94 -24.49 -4.65
CA GLY A 248 18.72 -24.19 -3.45
C GLY A 248 18.71 -22.74 -2.98
N GLU A 249 18.17 -21.80 -3.78
CA GLU A 249 18.13 -20.37 -3.42
C GLU A 249 16.98 -19.99 -2.47
N LEU A 250 15.94 -20.84 -2.42
CA LEU A 250 14.75 -20.61 -1.61
C LEU A 250 14.54 -21.76 -0.63
N GLU A 251 14.05 -21.41 0.55
CA GLU A 251 13.46 -22.38 1.45
C GLU A 251 12.27 -23.07 0.77
N THR A 252 12.07 -24.34 1.10
CA THR A 252 11.00 -25.15 0.54
C THR A 252 10.17 -25.80 1.63
N PHE A 253 8.91 -26.07 1.32
CA PHE A 253 8.08 -26.98 2.11
C PHE A 253 7.68 -28.19 1.26
N GLU A 254 7.27 -29.26 1.93
CA GLU A 254 6.72 -30.45 1.27
C GLU A 254 5.28 -30.67 1.74
N ALA A 255 4.38 -30.88 0.79
CA ALA A 255 3.02 -31.30 1.08
C ALA A 255 2.55 -32.31 0.04
N TRP A 256 2.00 -33.44 0.51
CA TRP A 256 1.52 -34.54 -0.35
C TRP A 256 2.57 -35.03 -1.37
N GLY A 257 3.84 -35.10 -0.97
CA GLY A 257 4.94 -35.56 -1.83
C GLY A 257 5.40 -34.55 -2.89
N ILE A 258 4.97 -33.29 -2.80
CA ILE A 258 5.39 -32.20 -3.67
C ILE A 258 6.18 -31.18 -2.87
N THR A 259 7.43 -30.96 -3.28
CA THR A 259 8.27 -29.89 -2.75
C THR A 259 8.00 -28.60 -3.51
N SER A 260 7.81 -27.49 -2.79
CA SER A 260 7.56 -26.17 -3.41
C SER A 260 8.31 -25.07 -2.66
N PRO A 261 8.89 -24.09 -3.36
CA PRO A 261 9.57 -22.98 -2.71
C PRO A 261 8.63 -22.00 -2.03
N ILE A 262 9.20 -21.27 -1.08
CA ILE A 262 8.55 -20.27 -0.27
C ILE A 262 9.11 -18.90 -0.66
N ILE A 263 8.22 -17.96 -0.96
CA ILE A 263 8.57 -16.55 -1.18
C ILE A 263 8.15 -15.78 0.06
N THR A 264 9.11 -15.38 0.90
CA THR A 264 8.86 -14.64 2.14
C THR A 264 8.81 -13.13 1.93
N ASN A 265 9.59 -12.63 0.96
CA ASN A 265 9.56 -11.24 0.56
C ASN A 265 8.19 -10.87 -0.07
N PRO A 266 7.71 -9.65 0.14
CA PRO A 266 6.39 -9.25 -0.34
C PRO A 266 6.37 -9.08 -1.86
N ILE A 267 5.24 -9.48 -2.45
CA ILE A 267 4.85 -9.08 -3.80
C ILE A 267 3.83 -7.95 -3.66
N MET A 268 4.13 -6.78 -4.23
CA MET A 268 3.35 -5.56 -4.05
C MET A 268 3.11 -4.85 -5.38
N ILE A 269 1.87 -4.39 -5.57
CA ILE A 269 1.48 -3.47 -6.64
C ILE A 269 0.76 -2.31 -5.94
N GLN A 270 1.32 -1.10 -6.00
CA GLN A 270 0.83 0.04 -5.23
C GLN A 270 0.72 1.31 -6.07
N SER A 271 -0.40 2.02 -6.01
CA SER A 271 -0.55 3.32 -6.68
C SER A 271 -0.27 3.22 -8.18
N CYS A 272 -0.79 2.18 -8.84
CA CYS A 272 -0.61 1.92 -10.27
C CYS A 272 -1.93 1.98 -11.02
N ASN A 273 -1.89 2.53 -12.24
CA ASN A 273 -2.99 2.42 -13.20
C ASN A 273 -2.63 1.34 -14.22
N ILE A 274 -3.40 0.26 -14.29
CA ILE A 274 -3.09 -0.91 -15.11
C ILE A 274 -4.23 -1.10 -16.09
N LYS A 275 -3.99 -0.67 -17.32
CA LYS A 275 -4.98 -0.61 -18.38
C LYS A 275 -4.93 -1.81 -19.30
N ASN A 276 -6.09 -2.15 -19.88
CA ASN A 276 -6.23 -3.13 -20.94
C ASN A 276 -5.70 -4.54 -20.61
N VAL A 277 -5.90 -5.05 -19.39
CA VAL A 277 -5.49 -6.42 -19.05
C VAL A 277 -6.36 -7.42 -19.85
N ARG A 278 -5.77 -8.04 -20.88
CA ARG A 278 -6.50 -8.90 -21.84
C ARG A 278 -6.66 -10.36 -21.40
N ASN A 279 -5.81 -10.83 -20.49
CA ASN A 279 -5.77 -12.24 -20.08
C ASN A 279 -5.82 -12.36 -18.55
N LYS A 280 -4.69 -12.63 -17.89
CA LYS A 280 -4.60 -12.74 -16.42
C LYS A 280 -3.83 -11.56 -15.86
N PHE A 281 -4.26 -11.11 -14.68
CA PHE A 281 -3.55 -10.09 -13.94
C PHE A 281 -2.34 -10.66 -13.22
N ILE A 282 -2.54 -11.76 -12.49
CA ILE A 282 -1.46 -12.48 -11.82
C ILE A 282 -1.62 -13.97 -12.12
N ASP A 283 -0.57 -14.64 -12.55
CA ASP A 283 -0.59 -16.08 -12.77
C ASP A 283 0.70 -16.72 -12.28
N ILE A 284 0.58 -17.87 -11.61
CA ILE A 284 1.74 -18.65 -11.19
C ILE A 284 2.55 -19.20 -12.38
N ASN A 285 2.06 -19.01 -13.61
CA ASN A 285 2.78 -19.23 -14.86
C ASN A 285 3.29 -20.68 -14.98
N GLY A 286 2.46 -21.62 -14.53
CA GLY A 286 2.77 -23.06 -14.49
C GLY A 286 3.80 -23.47 -13.43
N LYS A 287 4.21 -22.56 -12.54
CA LYS A 287 5.15 -22.82 -11.43
C LYS A 287 4.43 -23.20 -10.14
N SER A 288 5.18 -23.55 -9.11
CA SER A 288 4.63 -23.85 -7.78
C SER A 288 5.37 -23.03 -6.72
N TYR A 289 4.71 -22.02 -6.13
CA TYR A 289 5.27 -21.21 -5.04
C TYR A 289 4.24 -21.00 -3.94
N ALA A 290 4.67 -21.09 -2.68
CA ALA A 290 3.94 -20.52 -1.55
C ALA A 290 4.38 -19.07 -1.34
N VAL A 291 3.50 -18.13 -1.67
CA VAL A 291 3.77 -16.69 -1.53
C VAL A 291 3.29 -16.22 -0.17
N GLN A 292 4.17 -15.63 0.63
CA GLN A 292 3.80 -15.19 1.98
C GLN A 292 2.86 -13.99 1.93
N ASN A 293 3.21 -12.95 1.19
CA ASN A 293 2.44 -11.70 1.12
C ASN A 293 2.21 -11.27 -0.34
N LEU A 294 0.96 -11.07 -0.72
CA LEU A 294 0.56 -10.39 -1.96
C LEU A 294 -0.30 -9.17 -1.61
N ILE A 295 0.17 -7.99 -1.97
CA ILE A 295 -0.47 -6.71 -1.63
C ILE A 295 -0.78 -5.95 -2.92
N ILE A 296 -2.04 -5.63 -3.13
CA ILE A 296 -2.50 -4.74 -4.21
C ILE A 296 -3.21 -3.57 -3.55
N ARG A 297 -2.67 -2.36 -3.68
CA ARG A 297 -3.17 -1.19 -2.95
C ARG A 297 -3.25 0.03 -3.85
N ASP A 298 -4.30 0.83 -3.69
CA ASP A 298 -4.41 2.12 -4.38
C ASP A 298 -4.28 1.98 -5.91
N CYS A 299 -4.85 0.93 -6.50
CA CYS A 299 -4.69 0.63 -7.92
C CYS A 299 -6.00 0.79 -8.70
N ILE A 300 -5.90 1.18 -9.97
CA ILE A 300 -6.96 0.96 -10.96
C ILE A 300 -6.53 -0.20 -11.86
N VAL A 301 -7.32 -1.26 -11.93
CA VAL A 301 -7.11 -2.39 -12.84
C VAL A 301 -8.30 -2.51 -13.79
N GLU A 302 -8.06 -2.15 -15.04
CA GLU A 302 -8.99 -2.26 -16.15
C GLU A 302 -8.73 -3.54 -16.94
N ALA A 303 -9.76 -4.37 -17.13
CA ALA A 303 -9.61 -5.68 -17.72
C ALA A 303 -10.66 -6.02 -18.78
N TYR A 304 -10.33 -7.04 -19.57
CA TYR A 304 -11.25 -7.74 -20.46
C TYR A 304 -11.30 -9.21 -20.03
N GLN A 305 -11.74 -9.45 -18.79
CA GLN A 305 -11.57 -10.74 -18.13
C GLN A 305 -12.38 -11.85 -18.82
N LYS A 306 -11.70 -12.93 -19.21
CA LYS A 306 -12.31 -14.15 -19.77
C LYS A 306 -11.99 -15.42 -18.97
N VAL A 307 -10.94 -15.39 -18.15
CA VAL A 307 -10.36 -16.55 -17.48
C VAL A 307 -10.21 -16.32 -15.97
N ASP A 308 -9.52 -17.23 -15.27
CA ASP A 308 -9.10 -17.03 -13.88
C ASP A 308 -8.12 -15.83 -13.81
N PHE A 309 -8.40 -14.80 -12.99
CA PHE A 309 -7.71 -13.50 -13.07
C PHE A 309 -6.43 -13.41 -12.22
N ILE A 310 -6.51 -13.90 -10.98
CA ILE A 310 -5.39 -14.12 -10.05
C ILE A 310 -5.30 -15.63 -9.81
N ASN A 311 -4.33 -16.29 -10.43
CA ASN A 311 -4.32 -17.75 -10.54
C ASN A 311 -3.03 -18.40 -10.00
N PHE A 312 -3.15 -18.98 -8.82
CA PHE A 312 -2.18 -19.83 -8.14
C PHE A 312 -2.60 -21.31 -8.15
N ASN A 313 -3.25 -21.77 -9.22
CA ASN A 313 -3.71 -23.16 -9.32
C ASN A 313 -2.69 -24.06 -10.03
N LYS A 314 -1.60 -24.37 -9.33
CA LYS A 314 -0.61 -25.36 -9.77
C LYS A 314 0.03 -26.00 -8.56
N ASP A 315 0.13 -27.33 -8.56
CA ASP A 315 0.80 -28.14 -7.55
C ASP A 315 0.49 -27.69 -6.11
N MET A 316 1.45 -27.13 -5.37
CA MET A 316 1.24 -26.62 -4.00
C MET A 316 1.24 -25.10 -3.91
N ALA A 317 0.96 -24.39 -5.01
CA ALA A 317 0.93 -22.95 -5.02
C ALA A 317 -0.27 -22.35 -4.28
N PHE A 318 0.00 -21.31 -3.50
CA PHE A 318 -1.02 -20.49 -2.83
C PHE A 318 -0.39 -19.18 -2.33
N VAL A 319 -1.26 -18.23 -1.98
CA VAL A 319 -0.89 -17.03 -1.22
C VAL A 319 -1.34 -17.20 0.22
N LYS A 320 -0.45 -16.97 1.19
CA LYS A 320 -0.77 -17.02 2.63
C LYS A 320 -1.50 -15.76 3.10
N ASP A 321 -0.98 -14.58 2.83
CA ASP A 321 -1.60 -13.31 3.20
C ASP A 321 -1.81 -12.45 1.96
N MET A 322 -3.08 -12.16 1.66
CA MET A 322 -3.46 -11.31 0.55
C MET A 322 -4.14 -10.04 1.06
N GLU A 323 -3.76 -8.90 0.53
CA GLU A 323 -4.46 -7.63 0.73
C GLU A 323 -4.80 -7.03 -0.63
N ILE A 324 -6.08 -6.70 -0.82
CA ILE A 324 -6.56 -5.80 -1.86
C ILE A 324 -7.22 -4.62 -1.16
N SER A 325 -6.66 -3.43 -1.28
CA SER A 325 -7.18 -2.25 -0.57
C SER A 325 -7.18 -0.98 -1.40
N ASN A 326 -8.17 -0.11 -1.15
CA ASN A 326 -8.30 1.20 -1.81
C ASN A 326 -8.21 1.08 -3.35
N SER A 327 -8.72 0.01 -3.94
CA SER A 327 -8.49 -0.31 -5.35
C SER A 327 -9.78 -0.47 -6.12
N THR A 328 -9.72 -0.14 -7.42
CA THR A 328 -10.80 -0.33 -8.37
C THR A 328 -10.41 -1.43 -9.35
N PHE A 329 -11.20 -2.50 -9.39
CA PHE A 329 -11.07 -3.56 -10.39
C PHE A 329 -12.32 -3.57 -11.25
N TYR A 330 -12.16 -3.41 -12.55
CA TYR A 330 -13.30 -3.45 -13.45
C TYR A 330 -13.03 -4.17 -14.75
N SER A 331 -14.08 -4.76 -15.31
CA SER A 331 -14.04 -5.34 -16.63
C SER A 331 -15.06 -4.76 -17.60
N HIS A 332 -14.62 -4.59 -18.85
CA HIS A 332 -15.48 -4.28 -19.98
C HIS A 332 -16.34 -5.46 -20.44
N LEU A 333 -16.07 -6.66 -19.92
CA LEU A 333 -16.80 -7.87 -20.26
C LEU A 333 -17.61 -8.36 -19.07
N GLN A 334 -18.89 -8.62 -19.29
CA GLN A 334 -19.71 -9.42 -18.38
C GLN A 334 -19.40 -10.92 -18.55
N SER A 335 -18.16 -11.29 -18.24
CA SER A 335 -17.60 -12.63 -18.42
C SER A 335 -16.64 -12.98 -17.28
N GLY A 336 -15.71 -13.90 -17.52
CA GLY A 336 -14.69 -14.31 -16.55
C GLY A 336 -15.08 -15.54 -15.73
N ASN A 337 -14.07 -16.31 -15.33
CA ASN A 337 -14.27 -17.57 -14.61
C ASN A 337 -14.14 -17.40 -13.10
N ARG A 338 -12.94 -17.12 -12.59
CA ARG A 338 -12.71 -16.84 -11.18
C ARG A 338 -11.87 -15.62 -10.98
N PHE A 339 -12.11 -14.90 -9.91
CA PHE A 339 -11.24 -13.79 -9.56
C PHE A 339 -9.94 -14.30 -8.94
N ILE A 340 -10.04 -15.14 -7.91
CA ILE A 340 -8.88 -15.77 -7.28
C ILE A 340 -9.01 -17.29 -7.34
N ARG A 341 -7.90 -17.96 -7.64
CA ARG A 341 -7.81 -19.41 -7.57
C ARG A 341 -6.50 -19.86 -6.93
N HIS A 342 -6.57 -20.72 -5.93
CA HIS A 342 -5.42 -21.37 -5.30
C HIS A 342 -5.44 -22.87 -5.55
N SER A 343 -4.30 -23.53 -5.37
CA SER A 343 -4.22 -24.99 -5.36
C SER A 343 -4.67 -25.59 -4.00
N GLY A 344 -4.19 -26.78 -3.66
CA GLY A 344 -4.59 -27.54 -2.47
C GLY A 344 -3.87 -27.20 -1.17
N ALA A 345 -2.68 -26.58 -1.22
CA ALA A 345 -1.87 -26.27 -0.04
C ALA A 345 -2.40 -25.09 0.78
N ASN A 346 -1.97 -25.01 2.04
CA ASN A 346 -2.36 -23.99 3.00
C ASN A 346 -1.23 -23.61 3.95
N ALA A 347 -1.46 -22.58 4.77
CA ALA A 347 -0.45 -22.01 5.65
C ALA A 347 0.23 -23.06 6.56
N GLN A 348 -0.52 -23.98 7.17
CA GLN A 348 0.04 -24.98 8.08
C GLN A 348 0.89 -26.06 7.39
N ASN A 349 0.89 -26.13 6.06
CA ASN A 349 1.83 -26.97 5.33
C ASN A 349 3.25 -26.38 5.32
N VAL A 350 3.40 -25.07 5.59
CA VAL A 350 4.68 -24.36 5.54
C VAL A 350 5.22 -24.18 6.96
N PRO A 351 6.46 -24.63 7.26
CA PRO A 351 7.06 -24.44 8.57
C PRO A 351 7.04 -22.98 9.03
N GLY A 352 6.61 -22.73 10.27
CA GLY A 352 6.51 -21.39 10.85
C GLY A 352 5.25 -20.61 10.48
N TRP A 353 4.42 -21.10 9.55
CA TRP A 353 3.15 -20.47 9.21
C TRP A 353 1.99 -21.17 9.92
N SER A 354 1.17 -20.42 10.66
CA SER A 354 0.06 -20.97 11.46
C SER A 354 -1.33 -20.65 10.90
N THR A 355 -1.46 -19.51 10.22
CA THR A 355 -2.73 -18.95 9.73
C THR A 355 -2.53 -18.32 8.36
N GLY A 356 -3.61 -18.14 7.61
CA GLY A 356 -3.64 -17.34 6.39
C GLY A 356 -4.73 -16.28 6.45
N SER A 357 -4.54 -15.17 5.73
CA SER A 357 -5.51 -14.08 5.69
C SER A 357 -5.78 -13.54 4.28
N MET A 358 -7.01 -13.09 4.05
CA MET A 358 -7.35 -12.25 2.89
C MET A 358 -8.06 -10.98 3.37
N LYS A 359 -7.64 -9.83 2.88
CA LYS A 359 -8.23 -8.54 3.22
C LYS A 359 -8.72 -7.84 1.96
N PHE A 360 -9.98 -7.43 1.97
CA PHE A 360 -10.63 -6.62 0.95
C PHE A 360 -11.17 -5.38 1.65
N LEU A 361 -10.49 -4.25 1.50
CA LEU A 361 -10.80 -3.02 2.22
C LEU A 361 -11.00 -1.88 1.24
N ASN A 362 -12.15 -1.21 1.29
CA ASN A 362 -12.36 0.02 0.51
C ASN A 362 -12.12 -0.19 -1.01
N ASN A 363 -12.66 -1.26 -1.59
CA ASN A 363 -12.49 -1.54 -3.01
C ASN A 363 -13.79 -1.36 -3.79
N THR A 364 -13.66 -1.03 -5.07
CA THR A 364 -14.75 -1.05 -6.04
C THR A 364 -14.51 -2.19 -7.05
N PHE A 365 -15.42 -3.17 -7.08
CA PHE A 365 -15.43 -4.24 -8.08
C PHE A 365 -16.61 -4.06 -9.03
N TYR A 366 -16.33 -4.04 -10.34
CA TYR A 366 -17.36 -3.88 -11.38
C TYR A 366 -17.17 -4.87 -12.54
N ASN A 367 -18.18 -5.69 -12.85
CA ASN A 367 -18.13 -6.72 -13.90
C ASN A 367 -17.01 -7.78 -13.75
N ILE A 368 -16.32 -7.82 -12.62
CA ILE A 368 -15.23 -8.78 -12.42
C ILE A 368 -15.83 -10.15 -12.14
N SER A 369 -15.43 -11.13 -12.95
CA SER A 369 -15.95 -12.50 -12.90
C SER A 369 -17.48 -12.46 -12.84
N TYR A 370 -18.09 -11.65 -13.71
CA TYR A 370 -19.51 -11.34 -13.72
C TYR A 370 -20.37 -12.59 -13.54
N SER A 371 -20.17 -13.62 -14.38
CA SER A 371 -20.85 -14.92 -14.30
C SER A 371 -20.07 -15.97 -13.50
N GLY A 372 -18.93 -15.60 -12.94
CA GLY A 372 -17.92 -16.44 -12.34
C GLY A 372 -17.94 -16.47 -10.81
N GLN A 373 -16.92 -17.07 -10.20
CA GLN A 373 -16.77 -17.16 -8.74
C GLN A 373 -15.73 -16.15 -8.24
N SER A 374 -15.89 -15.60 -7.03
CA SER A 374 -14.82 -14.79 -6.43
C SER A 374 -13.58 -15.63 -6.08
N PHE A 375 -13.79 -16.87 -5.63
CA PHE A 375 -12.71 -17.69 -5.09
C PHE A 375 -12.90 -19.20 -5.35
N ASN A 376 -11.79 -19.90 -5.53
CA ASN A 376 -11.72 -21.36 -5.44
C ASN A 376 -10.34 -21.83 -4.95
N GLY A 377 -10.31 -22.70 -3.93
CA GLY A 377 -9.07 -23.29 -3.42
C GLY A 377 -9.33 -24.17 -2.21
N ASN A 378 -8.94 -25.45 -2.29
CA ASN A 378 -9.26 -26.43 -1.23
C ASN A 378 -8.46 -26.19 0.06
N GLY A 379 -7.22 -25.70 -0.05
CA GLY A 379 -6.39 -25.39 1.11
C GLY A 379 -6.94 -24.24 1.96
N TRP A 380 -7.79 -23.39 1.39
CA TRP A 380 -8.31 -22.22 2.10
C TRP A 380 -9.48 -22.52 3.04
N LYS A 381 -10.13 -23.68 2.88
CA LYS A 381 -11.28 -24.17 3.68
C LYS A 381 -10.84 -24.67 5.07
N LYS A 382 -10.29 -23.78 5.91
CA LYS A 382 -9.74 -24.12 7.24
C LYS A 382 -10.10 -23.09 8.31
N ASP A 383 -10.29 -23.54 9.54
CA ASP A 383 -10.68 -22.72 10.72
C ASP A 383 -9.63 -21.71 11.15
N PHE A 384 -8.37 -21.97 10.85
CA PHE A 384 -7.25 -21.07 11.11
C PHE A 384 -7.09 -19.96 10.06
N ASN A 385 -7.87 -19.98 8.98
CA ASN A 385 -7.84 -18.91 7.98
C ASN A 385 -8.87 -17.83 8.30
N SER A 386 -8.57 -16.62 7.87
CA SER A 386 -9.45 -15.46 8.07
C SER A 386 -9.64 -14.65 6.79
N VAL A 387 -10.77 -13.96 6.71
CA VAL A 387 -11.04 -12.95 5.69
C VAL A 387 -11.62 -11.72 6.36
N VAL A 388 -11.13 -10.55 5.96
CA VAL A 388 -11.72 -9.26 6.31
C VAL A 388 -12.26 -8.64 5.03
N SER A 389 -13.54 -8.33 4.99
CA SER A 389 -14.17 -7.63 3.87
C SER A 389 -14.93 -6.43 4.42
N LYS A 390 -14.40 -5.23 4.24
CA LYS A 390 -15.02 -4.00 4.76
C LYS A 390 -15.03 -2.86 3.75
N ASN A 391 -16.10 -2.08 3.80
CA ASN A 391 -16.26 -0.87 3.01
C ASN A 391 -16.08 -1.14 1.50
N ASN A 392 -16.44 -2.31 0.98
CA ASN A 392 -16.31 -2.59 -0.45
C ASN A 392 -17.62 -2.31 -1.20
N ILE A 393 -17.52 -2.03 -2.49
CA ILE A 393 -18.63 -2.11 -3.44
C ILE A 393 -18.43 -3.32 -4.34
N PHE A 394 -19.38 -4.25 -4.29
CA PHE A 394 -19.47 -5.38 -5.19
C PHE A 394 -20.64 -5.15 -6.15
N CYS A 395 -20.34 -4.61 -7.33
CA CYS A 395 -21.34 -4.32 -8.36
C CYS A 395 -21.15 -5.26 -9.55
N ASP A 396 -22.18 -6.01 -9.92
CA ASP A 396 -22.17 -6.89 -11.10
C ASP A 396 -20.97 -7.84 -11.16
N SER A 397 -20.49 -8.29 -10.01
CA SER A 397 -19.27 -9.09 -9.89
C SER A 397 -19.54 -10.42 -9.22
N PHE A 398 -18.71 -11.41 -9.54
CA PHE A 398 -18.64 -12.72 -8.87
C PHE A 398 -19.96 -13.51 -8.84
N ASN A 399 -20.80 -13.34 -9.86
CA ASN A 399 -22.14 -13.94 -9.93
C ASN A 399 -23.02 -13.62 -8.70
N GLY A 400 -22.78 -12.49 -8.04
CA GLY A 400 -23.43 -12.13 -6.77
C GLY A 400 -23.13 -13.12 -5.64
N GLN A 401 -21.92 -13.71 -5.63
CA GLN A 401 -21.51 -14.79 -4.74
C GLN A 401 -20.13 -14.57 -4.10
N PHE A 402 -19.73 -13.31 -3.82
CA PHE A 402 -18.42 -13.02 -3.23
C PHE A 402 -18.21 -13.75 -1.90
N ASN A 403 -19.07 -13.48 -0.91
CA ASN A 403 -19.02 -14.06 0.43
C ASN A 403 -19.21 -15.58 0.38
N GLN A 404 -20.17 -16.04 -0.42
CA GLN A 404 -20.48 -17.46 -0.53
C GLN A 404 -19.26 -18.28 -0.98
N ARG A 405 -18.50 -17.76 -1.96
CA ARG A 405 -17.37 -18.48 -2.54
C ARG A 405 -16.12 -18.36 -1.70
N ILE A 406 -15.86 -17.19 -1.11
CA ILE A 406 -14.66 -16.99 -0.29
C ILE A 406 -14.76 -17.66 1.08
N ARG A 407 -15.96 -17.72 1.68
CA ARG A 407 -16.21 -18.51 2.89
C ARG A 407 -16.27 -20.02 2.58
N VAL A 408 -16.47 -20.39 1.31
CA VAL A 408 -16.73 -21.76 0.81
C VAL A 408 -17.95 -22.40 1.52
N GLN A 409 -18.78 -23.14 0.79
CA GLN A 409 -19.92 -23.82 1.43
C GLN A 409 -19.40 -24.80 2.51
N SER A 410 -19.94 -24.70 3.73
CA SER A 410 -19.68 -25.58 4.89
C SER A 410 -18.35 -25.42 5.67
N THR A 411 -17.76 -24.22 5.79
CA THR A 411 -16.46 -24.04 6.47
C THR A 411 -16.47 -23.20 7.76
N THR A 412 -15.37 -23.33 8.49
CA THR A 412 -14.99 -22.65 9.72
C THR A 412 -14.14 -21.39 9.51
N VAL A 413 -13.90 -20.93 8.27
CA VAL A 413 -13.10 -19.72 8.00
C VAL A 413 -13.71 -18.52 8.72
N ALA A 414 -12.88 -17.80 9.48
CA ALA A 414 -13.32 -16.61 10.21
C ALA A 414 -13.54 -15.45 9.22
N MET A 415 -14.76 -14.92 9.15
CA MET A 415 -15.08 -13.76 8.30
C MET A 415 -15.38 -12.55 9.19
N THR A 416 -14.76 -11.42 8.91
CA THR A 416 -15.10 -10.12 9.50
C THR A 416 -15.62 -9.19 8.42
N PHE A 417 -16.88 -8.77 8.57
CA PHE A 417 -17.55 -7.91 7.62
C PHE A 417 -17.80 -6.50 8.17
N GLY A 418 -18.19 -5.56 7.31
CA GLY A 418 -18.73 -4.26 7.70
C GLY A 418 -18.86 -3.30 6.52
N ASP A 419 -19.99 -2.61 6.41
CA ASP A 419 -20.18 -1.50 5.46
C ASP A 419 -19.97 -1.90 3.98
N ASN A 420 -20.27 -3.15 3.62
CA ASN A 420 -20.18 -3.60 2.23
C ASN A 420 -21.50 -3.34 1.49
N CYS A 421 -21.38 -2.86 0.24
CA CYS A 421 -22.49 -2.75 -0.70
C CYS A 421 -22.49 -3.95 -1.65
N TYR A 422 -23.62 -4.64 -1.75
CA TYR A 422 -23.81 -5.75 -2.70
C TYR A 422 -24.91 -5.42 -3.71
N TRP A 423 -24.57 -5.42 -5.00
CA TRP A 423 -25.50 -5.17 -6.09
C TRP A 423 -25.17 -6.06 -7.29
N TYR A 424 -26.15 -6.77 -7.83
CA TYR A 424 -25.91 -7.68 -8.94
C TYR A 424 -27.12 -7.80 -9.85
N ASN A 425 -26.91 -7.57 -11.15
CA ASN A 425 -27.89 -7.75 -12.21
C ASN A 425 -29.23 -7.03 -11.92
N GLY A 426 -29.12 -5.76 -11.50
CA GLY A 426 -30.27 -4.91 -11.19
C GLY A 426 -31.02 -5.30 -9.90
N GLY A 427 -30.44 -6.11 -9.03
CA GLY A 427 -31.10 -6.55 -7.81
C GLY A 427 -30.16 -6.91 -6.66
N ILE A 428 -30.79 -7.31 -5.55
CA ILE A 428 -30.12 -7.67 -4.31
C ILE A 428 -29.66 -9.13 -4.38
N PRO A 429 -28.34 -9.42 -4.29
CA PRO A 429 -27.85 -10.79 -4.19
C PRO A 429 -28.08 -11.30 -2.75
N VAL A 430 -29.29 -11.77 -2.44
CA VAL A 430 -29.68 -12.16 -1.06
C VAL A 430 -28.76 -13.17 -0.39
N ASN A 431 -28.05 -14.01 -1.16
CA ASN A 431 -27.07 -14.96 -0.62
C ASN A 431 -25.82 -14.29 -0.02
N GLU A 432 -25.52 -13.05 -0.42
CA GLU A 432 -24.43 -12.27 0.15
C GLU A 432 -24.77 -11.74 1.54
N THR A 433 -26.05 -11.65 1.90
CA THR A 433 -26.53 -11.14 3.18
C THR A 433 -27.37 -12.18 3.91
N THR A 434 -28.70 -12.17 3.77
CA THR A 434 -29.64 -12.92 4.61
C THR A 434 -29.95 -14.35 4.15
N GLY A 435 -29.87 -14.62 2.84
CA GLY A 435 -30.33 -15.87 2.21
C GLY A 435 -29.54 -17.13 2.57
N ARG A 436 -28.36 -17.00 3.20
CA ARG A 436 -27.51 -18.12 3.62
C ARG A 436 -26.80 -17.85 4.95
N GLY A 437 -26.43 -18.90 5.69
CA GLY A 437 -25.69 -18.75 6.94
C GLY A 437 -24.28 -18.17 6.78
N GLU A 438 -23.74 -18.23 5.57
CA GLU A 438 -22.40 -17.76 5.18
C GLU A 438 -22.32 -16.29 4.74
N GLY A 439 -23.45 -15.61 4.55
CA GLY A 439 -23.47 -14.20 4.11
C GLY A 439 -23.03 -13.22 5.19
N ASP A 440 -22.84 -11.96 4.79
CA ASP A 440 -22.63 -10.81 5.66
C ASP A 440 -23.89 -10.55 6.49
N LYS A 441 -23.79 -10.84 7.80
CA LYS A 441 -24.89 -10.67 8.77
C LYS A 441 -24.78 -9.38 9.57
N THR A 442 -23.84 -8.50 9.23
CA THR A 442 -23.72 -7.23 9.92
C THR A 442 -24.94 -6.35 9.64
N THR A 443 -25.31 -5.51 10.59
CA THR A 443 -26.38 -4.51 10.39
C THR A 443 -25.94 -3.37 9.48
N THR A 444 -24.68 -3.36 9.06
CA THR A 444 -24.09 -2.34 8.18
C THR A 444 -23.93 -2.80 6.74
N ALA A 445 -24.24 -4.06 6.41
CA ALA A 445 -24.36 -4.50 5.03
C ALA A 445 -25.59 -3.87 4.37
N TYR A 446 -25.46 -3.42 3.12
CA TYR A 446 -26.55 -2.77 2.39
C TYR A 446 -26.50 -3.09 0.89
N ASN A 447 -27.59 -2.77 0.19
CA ASN A 447 -27.78 -3.15 -1.20
C ASN A 447 -28.48 -2.00 -1.94
N VAL A 448 -27.68 -1.16 -2.60
CA VAL A 448 -28.17 -0.09 -3.47
C VAL A 448 -27.45 -0.20 -4.81
N ASP A 449 -28.09 0.21 -5.88
CA ASP A 449 -27.37 0.50 -7.12
C ASP A 449 -26.41 1.67 -6.85
N PRO A 450 -25.08 1.50 -7.01
CA PRO A 450 -24.14 2.60 -6.79
C PRO A 450 -24.39 3.79 -7.72
N GLY A 451 -25.00 3.56 -8.89
CA GLY A 451 -25.29 4.57 -9.89
C GLY A 451 -24.02 5.28 -10.34
N PHE A 452 -23.00 4.51 -10.72
CA PHE A 452 -21.71 5.02 -11.17
C PHE A 452 -21.87 5.99 -12.36
N ALA A 453 -21.10 7.08 -12.34
CA ALA A 453 -21.21 8.16 -13.32
C ALA A 453 -20.91 7.72 -14.76
N ASN A 454 -19.79 7.01 -14.98
CA ASN A 454 -19.44 6.46 -16.28
C ASN A 454 -18.49 5.25 -16.15
N PRO A 455 -18.99 4.09 -15.67
CA PRO A 455 -18.15 2.93 -15.39
C PRO A 455 -17.50 2.32 -16.64
N VAL A 456 -18.04 2.59 -17.84
CA VAL A 456 -17.44 2.17 -19.12
C VAL A 456 -16.13 2.91 -19.37
N GLU A 457 -16.06 4.20 -19.07
CA GLU A 457 -14.82 4.99 -19.22
C GLU A 457 -13.96 4.97 -17.93
N GLY A 458 -14.29 4.09 -16.99
CA GLY A 458 -13.54 3.92 -15.74
C GLY A 458 -13.85 4.95 -14.65
N ASP A 459 -14.95 5.70 -14.75
CA ASP A 459 -15.44 6.62 -13.71
C ASP A 459 -16.48 5.92 -12.83
N PHE A 460 -16.05 5.59 -11.61
CA PHE A 460 -16.89 4.92 -10.60
C PHE A 460 -17.36 5.88 -9.50
N THR A 461 -17.43 7.19 -9.76
CA THR A 461 -18.07 8.12 -8.83
C THR A 461 -19.53 7.71 -8.63
N PRO A 462 -19.94 7.33 -7.40
CA PRO A 462 -21.29 6.87 -7.13
C PRO A 462 -22.24 8.07 -7.04
N SER A 463 -23.48 7.90 -7.49
CA SER A 463 -24.56 8.88 -7.27
C SER A 463 -25.37 8.55 -6.01
N ALA A 464 -25.44 7.27 -5.61
CA ALA A 464 -26.16 6.84 -4.41
C ALA A 464 -25.54 7.42 -3.12
N PRO A 465 -26.32 8.15 -2.29
CA PRO A 465 -25.80 8.80 -1.09
C PRO A 465 -25.33 7.80 -0.01
N GLU A 466 -25.92 6.60 0.05
CA GLU A 466 -25.58 5.54 1.00
C GLU A 466 -24.11 5.12 0.86
N ILE A 467 -23.61 5.07 -0.38
CA ILE A 467 -22.21 4.72 -0.66
C ILE A 467 -21.25 5.66 0.06
N ARG A 468 -21.51 6.98 -0.01
CA ARG A 468 -20.73 8.00 0.69
C ARG A 468 -20.92 7.95 2.20
N ALA A 469 -22.14 7.67 2.68
CA ALA A 469 -22.43 7.59 4.11
C ALA A 469 -21.66 6.44 4.80
N HIS A 470 -21.44 5.33 4.10
CA HIS A 470 -20.69 4.18 4.58
C HIS A 470 -19.20 4.22 4.19
N ALA A 471 -18.76 5.25 3.45
CA ALA A 471 -17.43 5.33 2.86
C ALA A 471 -17.02 4.04 2.11
N SER A 472 -17.98 3.41 1.44
CA SER A 472 -17.77 2.15 0.72
C SER A 472 -17.22 2.41 -0.67
N GLY A 473 -16.36 1.52 -1.14
CA GLY A 473 -15.68 1.63 -2.42
C GLY A 473 -14.29 2.22 -2.29
N ASP A 474 -13.63 2.30 -3.43
CA ASP A 474 -12.35 2.98 -3.56
C ASP A 474 -12.47 4.47 -3.19
N PRO A 475 -11.71 4.97 -2.18
CA PRO A 475 -11.82 6.33 -1.68
C PRO A 475 -11.62 7.41 -2.74
N ARG A 476 -10.91 7.10 -3.84
CA ARG A 476 -10.71 8.00 -4.98
C ARG A 476 -12.02 8.50 -5.58
N TRP A 477 -13.09 7.73 -5.50
CA TRP A 477 -14.38 8.05 -6.10
C TRP A 477 -15.36 8.75 -5.15
N LEU A 478 -15.00 8.92 -3.88
CA LEU A 478 -15.91 9.39 -2.84
C LEU A 478 -15.84 10.89 -2.57
N ASN A 479 -14.84 11.57 -3.14
CA ASN A 479 -14.50 12.97 -2.85
C ASN A 479 -15.18 14.00 -3.75
#